data_AF-F9UB32-F1
#
_entry.id   AF-F9UB32-F1
#
_cell.length_a   1.000
_cell.length_b   1.000
_cell.length_c   1.000
_cell.angle_alpha   90.00
_cell.angle_beta   90.00
_cell.angle_gamma   90.00
#
_symmetry.space_group_name_H-M   'P 1'
#
loop_
_entity.id
_entity.type
_entity.pdbx_description
1 polymer ?
#
loop_
_entity_poly.entity_id
_entity_poly.type
_entity_poly.pdbx_seq_one_letter_code
_entity_poly.pdbx_strand_id
1 'polypeptide(L)'
;MKQLVILSGKGGTGKTSVVAAFAHLASAGPFAGQVILADADVDAANLELVLHPKRLDTEPFRGGEVAVIDEDQCVQCGDCESICRFDAIVETDAGWIVDPVACEGCAACVHQCPTASIAMQEQTVGEYAYSDSLYGPLHHAHLYPGQESSGKLVTEVRQRACRQALDEQRPLVLIDGPPGIGCPVIAAVSGADLALLVTEPTVAGLQDLRRALQTLRHFGVPALVCINKADVYPVGAQGIDAYCRANGIDTVARVPFDPSVPGAMVAGAAVTAYRPDAPASLALSAVWQQVVAVLAKDLPGAAPAATVGDAARNNPD
;
A
#
# COMPACT_ATOMS: atom_id res chain seq x y z
N MET A 1 -8.81 -17.62 -1.07
CA MET A 1 -8.69 -16.15 -1.14
C MET A 1 -7.54 -15.80 -2.06
N LYS A 2 -7.65 -14.68 -2.77
CA LYS A 2 -6.61 -14.02 -3.55
C LYS A 2 -6.28 -12.66 -2.95
N GLN A 3 -4.99 -12.31 -2.94
CA GLN A 3 -4.48 -11.02 -2.51
C GLN A 3 -3.96 -10.24 -3.72
N LEU A 4 -4.60 -9.11 -4.03
CA LEU A 4 -4.13 -8.16 -5.04
C LEU A 4 -3.56 -6.93 -4.33
N VAL A 5 -2.27 -6.68 -4.52
CA VAL A 5 -1.61 -5.49 -4.02
C VAL A 5 -1.40 -4.47 -5.14
N ILE A 6 -1.81 -3.23 -4.90
CA ILE A 6 -1.61 -2.13 -5.85
C ILE A 6 -0.45 -1.29 -5.30
N LEU A 7 0.56 -1.04 -6.14
CA LEU A 7 1.79 -0.36 -5.75
C LEU A 7 2.14 0.76 -6.74
N SER A 8 3.05 1.63 -6.32
CA SER A 8 3.66 2.62 -7.20
C SER A 8 5.13 2.83 -6.85
N GLY A 9 5.93 3.22 -7.85
CA GLY A 9 7.34 3.53 -7.63
C GLY A 9 7.59 4.82 -6.84
N LYS A 10 6.63 5.75 -6.85
CA LYS A 10 6.65 7.03 -6.14
C LYS A 10 5.24 7.42 -5.66
N GLY A 11 5.16 8.39 -4.76
CA GLY A 11 3.90 9.01 -4.35
C GLY A 11 3.23 9.79 -5.50
N GLY A 12 1.89 9.88 -5.45
CA GLY A 12 1.13 10.74 -6.36
C GLY A 12 0.88 10.21 -7.78
N THR A 13 1.16 8.94 -8.07
CA THR A 13 0.87 8.34 -9.39
C THR A 13 -0.60 7.97 -9.61
N GLY A 14 -1.47 8.19 -8.62
CA GLY A 14 -2.91 7.88 -8.68
C GLY A 14 -3.28 6.47 -8.20
N LYS A 15 -2.37 5.78 -7.51
CA LYS A 15 -2.58 4.45 -6.90
C LYS A 15 -3.90 4.33 -6.14
N THR A 16 -4.14 5.17 -5.13
CA THR A 16 -5.36 5.13 -4.31
C THR A 16 -6.62 5.34 -5.15
N SER A 17 -6.58 6.18 -6.19
CA SER A 17 -7.72 6.34 -7.11
C SER A 17 -8.02 5.07 -7.91
N VAL A 18 -6.98 4.31 -8.30
CA VAL A 18 -7.14 2.99 -8.92
C VAL A 18 -7.74 2.00 -7.92
N VAL A 19 -7.26 1.98 -6.67
CA VAL A 19 -7.79 1.08 -5.62
C VAL A 19 -9.25 1.36 -5.34
N ALA A 20 -9.65 2.64 -5.16
CA ALA A 20 -11.04 3.01 -4.93
C ALA A 20 -11.94 2.59 -6.09
N ALA A 21 -11.47 2.76 -7.34
CA ALA A 21 -12.19 2.28 -8.52
C ALA A 21 -12.34 0.76 -8.53
N PHE A 22 -11.29 0.01 -8.18
CA PHE A 22 -11.34 -1.44 -8.10
C PHE A 22 -12.25 -1.92 -6.97
N ALA A 23 -12.24 -1.28 -5.81
CA ALA A 23 -13.16 -1.58 -4.72
C ALA A 23 -14.63 -1.42 -5.14
N HIS A 24 -14.96 -0.31 -5.83
CA HIS A 24 -16.28 -0.10 -6.41
C HIS A 24 -16.64 -1.19 -7.44
N LEU A 25 -15.77 -1.45 -8.41
CA LEU A 25 -16.03 -2.43 -9.47
C LEU A 25 -16.12 -3.88 -8.94
N ALA A 26 -15.34 -4.21 -7.91
CA ALA A 26 -15.37 -5.51 -7.27
C ALA A 26 -16.68 -5.71 -6.49
N SER A 27 -17.13 -4.67 -5.75
CA SER A 27 -18.38 -4.70 -5.00
C SER A 27 -19.63 -4.69 -5.88
N ALA A 28 -19.56 -4.11 -7.08
CA ALA A 28 -20.63 -4.14 -8.08
C ALA A 28 -20.57 -5.37 -9.01
N GLY A 29 -19.57 -6.24 -8.84
CA GLY A 29 -19.25 -7.32 -9.77
C GLY A 29 -19.19 -8.71 -9.12
N PRO A 30 -18.30 -9.62 -9.58
CA PRO A 30 -18.27 -11.01 -9.12
C PRO A 30 -17.88 -11.19 -7.65
N PHE A 31 -17.39 -10.13 -7.00
CA PHE A 31 -16.99 -10.13 -5.59
C PHE A 31 -17.93 -9.27 -4.73
N ALA A 32 -19.18 -9.06 -5.16
CA ALA A 32 -20.16 -8.31 -4.37
C ALA A 32 -20.28 -8.87 -2.94
N GLY A 33 -20.10 -7.99 -1.95
CA GLY A 33 -20.11 -8.33 -0.52
C GLY A 33 -18.95 -9.21 -0.04
N GLN A 34 -17.96 -9.46 -0.90
CA GLN A 34 -16.96 -10.52 -0.74
C GLN A 34 -15.52 -10.00 -0.80
N VAL A 35 -15.33 -8.69 -0.71
CA VAL A 35 -14.02 -8.03 -0.71
C VAL A 35 -13.68 -7.56 0.70
N ILE A 36 -12.40 -7.67 1.06
CA ILE A 36 -11.80 -6.92 2.17
C ILE A 36 -10.80 -5.93 1.61
N LEU A 37 -10.77 -4.74 2.18
CA LEU A 37 -9.88 -3.66 1.81
C LEU A 37 -8.81 -3.48 2.88
N ALA A 38 -7.58 -3.23 2.44
CA ALA A 38 -6.45 -2.93 3.31
C ALA A 38 -5.76 -1.67 2.79
N ASP A 39 -5.78 -0.57 3.55
CA ASP A 39 -4.95 0.60 3.29
C ASP A 39 -3.61 0.43 4.00
N ALA A 40 -2.62 -0.01 3.24
CA ALA A 40 -1.26 -0.29 3.69
C ALA A 40 -0.31 0.91 3.43
N ASP A 41 -0.82 2.03 2.94
CA ASP A 41 -0.08 3.28 2.80
C ASP A 41 -0.17 4.09 4.11
N VAL A 42 0.45 3.58 5.18
CA VAL A 42 0.26 4.05 6.57
C VAL A 42 0.80 5.46 6.85
N ASP A 43 1.65 5.97 5.94
CA ASP A 43 2.17 7.34 5.99
C ASP A 43 1.17 8.36 5.43
N ALA A 44 0.29 7.91 4.54
CA ALA A 44 -0.70 8.74 3.84
C ALA A 44 -1.91 7.89 3.43
N ALA A 45 -2.66 7.41 4.43
CA ALA A 45 -3.83 6.56 4.24
C ALA A 45 -4.99 7.37 3.62
N ASN A 46 -4.92 7.52 2.30
CA ASN A 46 -5.84 8.35 1.53
C ASN A 46 -7.13 7.60 1.17
N LEU A 47 -7.18 6.27 1.35
CA LEU A 47 -8.35 5.50 0.96
C LEU A 47 -9.56 5.81 1.85
N GLU A 48 -9.31 6.24 3.10
CA GLU A 48 -10.36 6.70 4.02
C GLU A 48 -11.14 7.91 3.48
N LEU A 49 -10.51 8.73 2.62
CA LEU A 49 -11.15 9.91 2.02
C LEU A 49 -12.23 9.54 1.00
N VAL A 50 -12.16 8.34 0.41
CA VAL A 50 -12.99 7.92 -0.73
C VAL A 50 -14.01 6.86 -0.35
N LEU A 51 -13.77 6.11 0.73
CA LEU A 51 -14.61 4.98 1.11
C LEU A 51 -15.60 5.28 2.23
N HIS A 52 -15.59 6.50 2.76
CA HIS A 52 -16.43 6.94 3.89
C HIS A 52 -16.45 5.95 5.06
N PRO A 53 -15.28 5.55 5.60
CA PRO A 53 -15.22 4.52 6.61
C PRO A 53 -15.83 4.98 7.93
N LYS A 54 -16.67 4.12 8.51
CA LYS A 54 -17.12 4.24 9.89
C LYS A 54 -16.23 3.37 10.76
N ARG A 55 -15.37 4.00 11.57
CA ARG A 55 -14.49 3.31 12.51
C ARG A 55 -15.33 2.52 13.52
N LEU A 56 -15.06 1.22 13.60
CA LEU A 56 -15.71 0.30 14.53
C LEU A 56 -14.80 -0.06 15.70
N ASP A 57 -13.49 -0.16 15.44
CA ASP A 57 -12.49 -0.45 16.45
C ASP A 57 -11.16 0.26 16.13
N THR A 58 -10.41 0.59 17.17
CA THR A 58 -9.13 1.30 17.09
C THR A 58 -8.18 0.79 18.18
N GLU A 59 -6.94 0.51 17.79
CA GLU A 59 -5.91 0.01 18.70
C GLU A 59 -4.63 0.84 18.55
N PRO A 60 -3.97 1.23 19.66
CA PRO A 60 -2.67 1.88 19.60
C PRO A 60 -1.64 0.91 19.01
N PHE A 61 -0.93 1.36 17.99
CA PHE A 61 0.18 0.61 17.42
C PHE A 61 1.48 0.98 18.12
N ARG A 62 2.10 -0.02 18.74
CA ARG A 62 3.40 0.10 19.38
C ARG A 62 4.49 -0.35 18.44
N GLY A 63 5.47 0.50 18.22
CA GLY A 63 6.57 0.26 17.30
C GLY A 63 7.77 1.11 17.64
N GLY A 64 8.96 0.53 17.60
CA GLY A 64 10.17 1.23 18.07
C GLY A 64 10.25 1.29 19.59
N GLU A 65 11.44 1.60 20.08
CA GLU A 65 11.73 1.77 21.49
C GLU A 65 12.53 3.05 21.67
N VAL A 66 12.19 3.84 22.69
CA VAL A 66 12.95 5.04 23.08
C VAL A 66 13.55 4.80 24.46
N ALA A 67 14.78 5.27 24.64
CA ALA A 67 15.42 5.23 25.94
C ALA A 67 14.75 6.26 26.88
N VAL A 68 14.47 5.86 28.12
CA VAL A 68 13.92 6.73 29.16
C VAL A 68 14.81 6.65 30.38
N ILE A 69 15.17 7.80 30.93
CA ILE A 69 16.01 7.93 32.13
C ILE A 69 15.07 8.02 33.34
N ASP A 70 15.26 7.13 34.30
CA ASP A 70 14.63 7.21 35.63
C ASP A 70 15.40 8.25 36.47
N GLU A 71 14.76 9.40 36.67
CA GLU A 71 15.34 10.52 37.42
C GLU A 71 15.65 10.17 38.88
N ASP A 72 14.86 9.29 39.52
CA ASP A 72 15.03 8.93 40.92
C ASP A 72 16.27 8.05 41.14
N GLN A 73 16.68 7.30 40.10
CA GLN A 73 17.84 6.42 40.13
C GLN A 73 19.08 7.04 39.48
N CYS A 74 18.92 8.10 38.68
CA CYS A 74 19.98 8.71 37.92
C CYS A 74 20.95 9.48 38.82
N VAL A 75 22.24 9.13 38.76
CA VAL A 75 23.32 9.83 39.48
C VAL A 75 23.92 11.00 38.70
N GLN A 76 23.27 11.41 37.60
CA GLN A 76 23.64 12.55 36.75
C GLN A 76 25.10 12.55 36.22
N CYS A 77 25.67 11.37 36.00
CA CYS A 77 27.08 11.23 35.55
C CYS A 77 27.36 11.72 34.12
N GLY A 78 26.35 11.78 33.24
CA GLY A 78 26.51 12.22 31.84
C GLY A 78 27.04 11.17 30.87
N ASP A 79 27.41 9.96 31.32
CA ASP A 79 27.97 8.92 30.44
C ASP A 79 27.06 8.57 29.25
N CYS A 80 25.74 8.63 29.45
CA CYS A 80 24.76 8.38 28.41
C CYS A 80 24.83 9.40 27.26
N GLU A 81 25.08 10.68 27.54
CA GLU A 81 25.27 11.71 26.51
C GLU A 81 26.53 11.43 25.70
N SER A 82 27.64 11.11 26.37
CA SER A 82 28.93 10.87 25.72
C SER A 82 28.94 9.70 24.72
N ILE A 83 28.06 8.71 24.91
CA ILE A 83 27.93 7.55 24.02
C ILE A 83 26.87 7.75 22.93
N CYS A 84 25.98 8.74 23.08
CA CYS A 84 24.91 8.98 22.13
C CYS A 84 25.47 9.57 20.84
N ARG A 85 25.28 8.87 19.72
CA ARG A 85 25.74 9.33 18.38
C ARG A 85 24.70 10.14 17.63
N PHE A 86 23.52 10.30 18.22
CA PHE A 86 22.35 10.94 17.62
C PHE A 86 21.97 12.22 18.35
N ASP A 87 22.80 12.67 19.30
CA ASP A 87 22.57 13.86 20.12
C ASP A 87 21.20 13.87 20.80
N ALA A 88 20.68 12.67 21.10
CA ALA A 88 19.34 12.47 21.64
C ALA A 88 19.26 12.63 23.16
N ILE A 89 20.37 12.90 23.85
CA ILE A 89 20.39 13.07 25.31
C ILE A 89 20.77 14.50 25.62
N VAL A 90 19.88 15.20 26.34
CA VAL A 90 19.94 16.65 26.54
C VAL A 90 20.00 16.94 28.03
N GLU A 91 20.91 17.84 28.41
CA GLU A 91 21.00 18.37 29.77
C GLU A 91 19.92 19.45 29.99
N THR A 92 19.18 19.35 31.09
CA THR A 92 18.19 20.33 31.53
C THR A 92 18.42 20.71 32.99
N ASP A 93 17.73 21.74 33.47
CA ASP A 93 17.77 22.14 34.89
C ASP A 93 17.33 21.02 35.85
N ALA A 94 16.55 20.05 35.38
CA ALA A 94 16.09 18.89 36.15
C ALA A 94 16.99 17.65 36.00
N GLY A 95 18.00 17.70 35.12
CA GLY A 95 18.89 16.58 34.81
C GLY A 95 18.86 16.17 33.34
N TRP A 96 19.31 14.94 33.08
CA TRP A 96 19.40 14.38 31.73
C TRP A 96 18.06 13.85 31.26
N ILE A 97 17.62 14.28 30.08
CA ILE A 97 16.43 13.76 29.40
C ILE A 97 16.79 13.18 28.04
N VAL A 98 15.96 12.29 27.52
CA VAL A 98 16.09 11.78 26.15
C VAL A 98 15.08 12.51 25.27
N ASP A 99 15.55 13.09 24.16
CA ASP A 99 14.69 13.57 23.08
C ASP A 99 14.16 12.35 22.30
N PRO A 100 12.85 12.06 22.36
CA PRO A 100 12.27 10.89 21.71
C PRO A 100 12.29 10.98 20.18
N VAL A 101 12.45 12.18 19.59
CA VAL A 101 12.48 12.38 18.13
C VAL A 101 13.88 12.11 17.58
N ALA A 102 14.92 12.47 18.31
CA ALA A 102 16.31 12.22 17.91
C ALA A 102 16.78 10.79 18.28
N CYS A 103 16.08 10.11 19.19
CA CYS A 103 16.47 8.79 19.67
C CYS A 103 16.19 7.69 18.63
N GLU A 104 17.25 7.08 18.09
CA GLU A 104 17.19 5.92 17.18
C GLU A 104 16.89 4.58 17.88
N GLY A 105 16.70 4.58 19.20
CA GLY A 105 16.38 3.36 19.94
C GLY A 105 17.49 2.30 19.99
N CYS A 106 18.75 2.69 19.76
CA CYS A 106 19.88 1.75 19.66
C CYS A 106 20.34 1.11 21.00
N ALA A 107 19.76 1.54 22.12
CA ALA A 107 20.08 1.11 23.49
C ALA A 107 21.54 1.32 23.96
N ALA A 108 22.37 2.09 23.24
CA ALA A 108 23.76 2.33 23.65
C ALA A 108 23.87 2.98 25.04
N CYS A 109 23.01 3.97 25.32
CA CYS A 109 22.94 4.64 26.62
C CYS A 109 22.51 3.70 27.76
N VAL A 110 21.62 2.74 27.48
CA VAL A 110 21.18 1.71 28.44
C VAL A 110 22.37 0.86 28.88
N HIS A 111 23.18 0.40 27.93
CA HIS A 111 24.35 -0.42 28.21
C HIS A 111 25.48 0.35 28.91
N GLN A 112 25.57 1.65 28.67
CA GLN A 112 26.61 2.50 29.26
C GLN A 112 26.25 2.97 30.68
N CYS A 113 24.97 3.00 31.05
CA CYS A 113 24.53 3.55 32.33
C CYS A 113 25.05 2.71 33.52
N PRO A 114 25.91 3.27 34.40
CA PRO A 114 26.52 2.51 35.51
C PRO A 114 25.52 2.12 36.60
N THR A 115 24.40 2.85 36.71
CA THR A 115 23.35 2.64 37.70
C THR A 115 22.13 1.90 37.14
N ALA A 116 22.16 1.51 35.85
CA ALA A 116 21.04 0.88 35.15
C ALA A 116 19.73 1.69 35.22
N SER A 117 19.82 3.01 35.33
CA SER A 117 18.69 3.95 35.43
C SER A 117 18.02 4.25 34.10
N ILE A 118 18.49 3.67 32.99
CA ILE A 118 17.95 3.91 31.65
C ILE A 118 17.31 2.62 31.15
N ALA A 119 16.07 2.70 30.70
CA ALA A 119 15.35 1.57 30.13
C ALA A 119 14.81 1.91 28.74
N MET A 120 14.73 0.89 27.88
CA MET A 120 13.99 1.01 26.63
C MET A 120 12.50 0.90 26.92
N GLN A 121 11.71 1.83 26.38
CA GLN A 121 10.26 1.82 26.48
C GLN A 121 9.64 1.82 25.09
N GLU A 122 8.70 0.88 24.86
CA GLU A 122 7.92 0.84 23.63
C GLU A 122 7.17 2.17 23.42
N GLN A 123 7.29 2.71 22.23
CA GLN A 123 6.55 3.90 21.83
C GLN A 123 5.27 3.51 21.11
N THR A 124 4.19 4.24 21.40
CA THR A 124 3.01 4.23 20.54
C THR A 124 3.28 5.17 19.38
N VAL A 125 3.47 4.61 18.20
CA VAL A 125 3.91 5.35 17.00
C VAL A 125 2.82 5.46 15.95
N GLY A 126 1.65 4.91 16.22
CA GLY A 126 0.50 5.05 15.35
C GLY A 126 -0.75 4.43 15.94
N GLU A 127 -1.77 4.31 15.10
CA GLU A 127 -3.05 3.70 15.41
C GLU A 127 -3.44 2.76 14.27
N TYR A 128 -3.84 1.55 14.64
CA TYR A 128 -4.56 0.65 13.75
C TYR A 128 -6.06 0.89 13.89
N ALA A 129 -6.79 0.80 12.79
CA ALA A 129 -8.24 0.93 12.79
C ALA A 129 -8.91 -0.13 11.91
N TYR A 130 -10.05 -0.63 12.41
CA TYR A 130 -11.00 -1.43 11.67
C TYR A 130 -12.27 -0.62 11.42
N SER A 131 -12.68 -0.54 10.16
CA SER A 131 -13.82 0.25 9.74
C SER A 131 -14.76 -0.54 8.84
N ASP A 132 -16.04 -0.23 8.92
CA ASP A 132 -16.98 -0.55 7.84
C ASP A 132 -16.91 0.54 6.77
N SER A 133 -17.02 0.20 5.49
CA SER A 133 -16.88 1.17 4.38
C SER A 133 -17.82 0.84 3.23
N LEU A 134 -17.98 1.77 2.28
CA LEU A 134 -18.93 1.63 1.17
C LEU A 134 -18.81 0.33 0.36
N TYR A 135 -17.59 -0.20 0.22
CA TYR A 135 -17.31 -1.36 -0.65
C TYR A 135 -16.84 -2.61 0.10
N GLY A 136 -16.87 -2.58 1.44
CA GLY A 136 -16.49 -3.69 2.30
C GLY A 136 -15.72 -3.25 3.55
N PRO A 137 -15.40 -4.17 4.47
CA PRO A 137 -14.56 -3.90 5.62
C PRO A 137 -13.19 -3.37 5.19
N LEU A 138 -12.72 -2.38 5.92
CA LEU A 138 -11.45 -1.70 5.69
C LEU A 138 -10.56 -1.83 6.92
N HIS A 139 -9.39 -2.43 6.73
CA HIS A 139 -8.28 -2.34 7.68
C HIS A 139 -7.35 -1.23 7.20
N HIS A 140 -7.02 -0.30 8.09
CA HIS A 140 -6.14 0.82 7.78
C HIS A 140 -5.39 1.22 9.04
N ALA A 141 -4.31 1.97 8.86
CA ALA A 141 -3.55 2.47 9.98
C ALA A 141 -2.88 3.78 9.62
N HIS A 142 -2.57 4.56 10.65
CA HIS A 142 -1.90 5.85 10.53
C HIS A 142 -0.75 5.91 11.51
N LEU A 143 0.41 6.37 11.06
CA LEU A 143 1.51 6.71 11.94
C LEU A 143 1.33 8.13 12.50
N TYR A 144 1.83 8.36 13.71
CA TYR A 144 1.91 9.70 14.25
C TYR A 144 3.00 10.51 13.53
N PRO A 145 2.85 11.85 13.43
CA PRO A 145 3.83 12.69 12.77
C PRO A 145 5.24 12.50 13.35
N GLY A 146 6.25 12.45 12.46
CA GLY A 146 7.66 12.28 12.85
C GLY A 146 8.10 10.83 13.06
N GLN A 147 7.22 9.85 12.86
CA GLN A 147 7.57 8.43 12.96
C GLN A 147 8.04 7.87 11.61
N GLU A 148 8.93 6.89 11.65
CA GLU A 148 9.40 6.21 10.43
C GLU A 148 8.35 5.23 9.88
N SER A 149 8.29 5.14 8.55
CA SER A 149 7.40 4.22 7.85
C SER A 149 7.63 2.77 8.27
N SER A 150 6.65 2.21 8.99
CA SER A 150 6.78 0.94 9.68
C SER A 150 6.27 -0.22 8.82
N GLY A 151 7.20 -1.02 8.29
CA GLY A 151 6.85 -2.31 7.67
C GLY A 151 6.12 -3.27 8.61
N LYS A 152 6.27 -3.11 9.93
CA LYS A 152 5.52 -3.86 10.94
C LYS A 152 4.04 -3.48 10.92
N LEU A 153 3.72 -2.18 10.90
CA LEU A 153 2.33 -1.71 10.84
C LEU A 153 1.66 -2.11 9.53
N VAL A 154 2.37 -1.99 8.40
CA VAL A 154 1.89 -2.49 7.11
C VAL A 154 1.59 -3.99 7.15
N THR A 155 2.48 -4.77 7.78
CA THR A 155 2.27 -6.20 7.96
C THR A 155 1.04 -6.48 8.82
N GLU A 156 0.83 -5.72 9.90
CA GLU A 156 -0.33 -5.86 10.79
C GLU A 156 -1.65 -5.61 10.04
N VAL A 157 -1.73 -4.51 9.29
CA VAL A 157 -2.90 -4.18 8.47
C VAL A 157 -3.20 -5.31 7.48
N ARG A 158 -2.19 -5.75 6.72
CA ARG A 158 -2.32 -6.84 5.74
C ARG A 158 -2.76 -8.14 6.40
N GLN A 159 -2.11 -8.53 7.50
CA GLN A 159 -2.39 -9.80 8.17
C GLN A 159 -3.80 -9.84 8.77
N ARG A 160 -4.27 -8.75 9.36
CA ARG A 160 -5.64 -8.67 9.89
C ARG A 160 -6.68 -8.76 8.76
N ALA A 161 -6.45 -8.09 7.63
CA ALA A 161 -7.28 -8.22 6.44
C ALA A 161 -7.31 -9.66 5.90
N CYS A 162 -6.16 -10.31 5.81
CA CYS A 162 -6.08 -11.69 5.37
C CYS A 162 -6.71 -12.66 6.38
N ARG A 163 -6.58 -12.41 7.69
CA ARG A 163 -7.20 -13.25 8.71
C ARG A 163 -8.72 -13.19 8.61
N GLN A 164 -9.28 -11.97 8.57
CA GLN A 164 -10.72 -11.80 8.42
C GLN A 164 -11.24 -12.43 7.12
N ALA A 165 -10.53 -12.26 6.00
CA ALA A 165 -10.98 -12.84 4.75
C ALA A 165 -10.89 -14.38 4.74
N LEU A 166 -9.98 -15.00 5.52
CA LEU A 166 -9.96 -16.46 5.70
C LEU A 166 -11.14 -16.91 6.58
N ASP A 167 -11.35 -16.25 7.71
CA ASP A 167 -12.38 -16.59 8.69
C ASP A 167 -13.80 -16.45 8.08
N GLU A 168 -14.02 -15.40 7.29
CA GLU A 168 -15.28 -15.12 6.60
C GLU A 168 -15.36 -15.73 5.19
N GLN A 169 -14.35 -16.51 4.79
CA GLN A 169 -14.26 -17.15 3.47
C GLN A 169 -14.40 -16.19 2.28
N ARG A 170 -13.92 -14.95 2.44
CA ARG A 170 -13.96 -13.94 1.39
C ARG A 170 -12.88 -14.21 0.32
N PRO A 171 -13.25 -14.24 -0.97
CA PRO A 171 -12.35 -14.62 -2.05
C PRO A 171 -11.27 -13.58 -2.36
N LEU A 172 -11.40 -12.31 -1.97
CA LEU A 172 -10.51 -11.24 -2.41
C LEU A 172 -10.13 -10.26 -1.28
N VAL A 173 -8.83 -9.98 -1.18
CA VAL A 173 -8.28 -8.84 -0.43
C VAL A 173 -7.63 -7.88 -1.42
N LEU A 174 -8.07 -6.61 -1.40
CA LEU A 174 -7.45 -5.51 -2.14
C LEU A 174 -6.58 -4.70 -1.20
N ILE A 175 -5.30 -4.57 -1.54
CA ILE A 175 -4.31 -3.89 -0.69
C ILE A 175 -3.83 -2.63 -1.42
N ASP A 176 -4.11 -1.44 -0.86
CA ASP A 176 -3.48 -0.18 -1.26
C ASP A 176 -2.09 -0.11 -0.65
N GLY A 177 -1.07 -0.55 -1.37
CA GLY A 177 0.29 -0.64 -0.83
C GLY A 177 1.01 0.71 -0.80
N PRO A 178 2.10 0.84 -0.05
CA PRO A 178 2.87 2.09 0.03
C PRO A 178 3.67 2.35 -1.26
N PRO A 179 4.12 3.59 -1.50
CA PRO A 179 5.01 3.90 -2.62
C PRO A 179 6.44 3.42 -2.37
N GLY A 180 7.22 3.26 -3.45
CA GLY A 180 8.66 3.04 -3.40
C GLY A 180 9.07 1.56 -3.48
N ILE A 181 10.12 1.20 -2.73
CA ILE A 181 10.73 -0.15 -2.74
C ILE A 181 11.22 -0.62 -1.37
N GLY A 182 10.92 0.12 -0.30
CA GLY A 182 11.46 -0.13 1.04
C GLY A 182 10.73 -1.25 1.80
N CYS A 183 11.06 -1.39 3.08
CA CYS A 183 10.40 -2.34 4.00
C CYS A 183 8.86 -2.29 3.97
N PRO A 184 8.20 -1.11 3.89
CA PRO A 184 6.75 -1.03 3.74
C PRO A 184 6.22 -1.75 2.48
N VAL A 185 6.91 -1.63 1.34
CA VAL A 185 6.52 -2.31 0.10
C VAL A 185 6.71 -3.81 0.22
N ILE A 186 7.83 -4.25 0.80
CA ILE A 186 8.10 -5.67 1.07
C ILE A 186 7.02 -6.25 1.98
N ALA A 187 6.64 -5.52 3.03
CA ALA A 187 5.54 -5.88 3.89
C ALA A 187 4.23 -5.96 3.10
N ALA A 188 3.86 -5.00 2.27
CA ALA A 188 2.60 -5.05 1.54
C ALA A 188 2.51 -6.24 0.56
N VAL A 189 3.61 -6.64 -0.08
CA VAL A 189 3.63 -7.70 -1.11
C VAL A 189 3.84 -9.11 -0.55
N SER A 190 4.28 -9.23 0.70
CA SER A 190 4.61 -10.53 1.29
C SER A 190 3.37 -11.44 1.35
N GLY A 191 3.38 -12.48 0.51
CA GLY A 191 2.27 -13.44 0.38
C GLY A 191 1.16 -13.01 -0.58
N ALA A 192 1.35 -11.93 -1.36
CA ALA A 192 0.40 -11.51 -2.38
C ALA A 192 0.40 -12.45 -3.59
N ASP A 193 -0.78 -12.71 -4.17
CA ASP A 193 -0.92 -13.52 -5.38
C ASP A 193 -0.57 -12.72 -6.65
N LEU A 194 -0.83 -11.41 -6.63
CA LEU A 194 -0.63 -10.53 -7.77
C LEU A 194 -0.36 -9.10 -7.32
N ALA A 195 0.57 -8.43 -8.01
CA ALA A 195 0.80 -6.99 -7.87
C ALA A 195 0.37 -6.23 -9.13
N LEU A 196 -0.29 -5.09 -8.96
CA LEU A 196 -0.51 -4.11 -10.03
C LEU A 196 0.34 -2.86 -9.75
N LEU A 197 1.33 -2.61 -10.60
CA LEU A 197 2.17 -1.41 -10.52
C LEU A 197 1.57 -0.27 -11.32
N VAL A 198 1.24 0.82 -10.63
CA VAL A 198 0.74 2.07 -11.20
C VAL A 198 1.89 3.05 -11.40
N THR A 199 2.13 3.43 -12.66
CA THR A 199 3.20 4.36 -13.05
C THR A 199 2.67 5.47 -13.97
N GLU A 200 3.39 6.57 -14.06
CA GLU A 200 3.14 7.66 -15.02
C GLU A 200 4.19 7.64 -16.14
N PRO A 201 3.89 8.16 -17.35
CA PRO A 201 4.81 8.15 -18.50
C PRO A 201 5.91 9.20 -18.37
N THR A 202 6.70 9.16 -17.29
CA THR A 202 7.83 10.05 -17.04
C THR A 202 9.13 9.25 -16.94
N VAL A 203 10.28 9.91 -17.12
CA VAL A 203 11.59 9.26 -16.98
C VAL A 203 11.78 8.69 -15.57
N ALA A 204 11.40 9.47 -14.54
CA ALA A 204 11.39 9.01 -13.16
C ALA A 204 10.43 7.82 -12.96
N GLY A 205 9.20 7.91 -13.49
CA GLY A 205 8.23 6.81 -13.43
C GLY A 205 8.78 5.49 -14.00
N LEU A 206 9.48 5.53 -15.13
CA LEU A 206 10.13 4.34 -15.68
C LEU A 206 11.26 3.82 -14.79
N GLN A 207 12.08 4.70 -14.19
CA GLN A 207 13.15 4.29 -13.28
C GLN A 207 12.59 3.66 -11.99
N ASP A 208 11.56 4.26 -11.40
CA ASP A 208 10.94 3.72 -10.18
C ASP A 208 10.21 2.41 -10.47
N LEU A 209 9.51 2.32 -11.61
CA LEU A 209 8.89 1.08 -12.10
C LEU A 209 9.93 -0.05 -12.21
N ARG A 210 11.10 0.22 -12.76
CA ARG A 210 12.19 -0.77 -12.88
C ARG A 210 12.58 -1.34 -11.52
N ARG A 211 12.77 -0.48 -10.52
CA ARG A 211 13.17 -0.88 -9.16
C ARG A 211 12.05 -1.65 -8.45
N ALA A 212 10.80 -1.21 -8.59
CA ALA A 212 9.65 -1.90 -8.03
C ALA A 212 9.49 -3.30 -8.63
N LEU A 213 9.61 -3.44 -9.96
CA LEU A 213 9.58 -4.74 -10.64
C LEU A 213 10.72 -5.66 -10.21
N GLN A 214 11.93 -5.13 -10.02
CA GLN A 214 13.05 -5.91 -9.49
C GLN A 214 12.75 -6.44 -8.08
N THR A 215 12.14 -5.61 -7.23
CA THR A 215 11.72 -5.98 -5.88
C THR A 215 10.67 -7.10 -5.93
N LEU A 216 9.62 -6.95 -6.73
CA LEU A 216 8.58 -7.99 -6.89
C LEU A 216 9.16 -9.30 -7.42
N ARG A 217 10.06 -9.25 -8.40
CA ARG A 217 10.77 -10.43 -8.92
C ARG A 217 11.60 -11.12 -7.85
N HIS A 218 12.30 -10.37 -7.02
CA HIS A 218 13.08 -10.93 -5.92
C HIS A 218 12.21 -11.71 -4.93
N PHE A 219 11.01 -11.21 -4.64
CA PHE A 219 10.05 -11.87 -3.76
C PHE A 219 9.10 -12.86 -4.47
N GLY A 220 9.30 -13.11 -5.78
CA GLY A 220 8.51 -14.08 -6.55
C GLY A 220 7.05 -13.68 -6.76
N VAL A 221 6.72 -12.39 -6.66
CA VAL A 221 5.34 -11.90 -6.82
C VAL A 221 5.08 -11.55 -8.30
N PRO A 222 4.10 -12.18 -8.96
CA PRO A 222 3.69 -11.83 -10.32
C PRO A 222 3.23 -10.36 -10.39
N ALA A 223 3.57 -9.67 -11.48
CA ALA A 223 3.31 -8.24 -11.60
C ALA A 223 2.66 -7.90 -12.94
N LEU A 224 1.66 -7.03 -12.88
CA LEU A 224 1.06 -6.34 -14.02
C LEU A 224 1.41 -4.86 -13.95
N VAL A 225 1.41 -4.17 -15.10
CA VAL A 225 1.70 -2.73 -15.16
C VAL A 225 0.50 -1.94 -15.70
N CYS A 226 0.13 -0.88 -14.97
CA CYS A 226 -0.84 0.12 -15.36
C CYS A 226 -0.17 1.48 -15.56
N ILE A 227 -0.22 1.99 -16.80
CA ILE A 227 0.27 3.33 -17.12
C ILE A 227 -0.88 4.31 -16.89
N ASN A 228 -0.83 5.07 -15.79
CA ASN A 228 -1.76 6.14 -15.51
C ASN A 228 -1.36 7.42 -16.26
N LYS A 229 -2.35 8.24 -16.64
CA LYS A 229 -2.18 9.46 -17.43
C LYS A 229 -1.37 9.20 -18.73
N ALA A 230 -1.64 8.08 -19.38
CA ALA A 230 -0.81 7.54 -20.46
C ALA A 230 -0.71 8.44 -21.71
N ASP A 231 -1.69 9.32 -21.90
CA ASP A 231 -1.82 10.26 -23.00
C ASP A 231 -1.07 11.59 -22.76
N VAL A 232 -0.66 11.89 -21.53
CA VAL A 232 0.10 13.12 -21.20
C VAL A 232 1.44 13.17 -21.91
N TYR A 233 2.12 12.02 -22.02
CA TYR A 233 3.36 11.91 -22.77
C TYR A 233 3.44 10.56 -23.50
N PRO A 234 2.90 10.47 -24.73
CA PRO A 234 2.79 9.21 -25.46
C PRO A 234 4.12 8.51 -25.70
N VAL A 235 5.20 9.27 -25.93
CA VAL A 235 6.56 8.73 -26.11
C VAL A 235 7.05 8.04 -24.83
N GLY A 236 6.79 8.63 -23.67
CA GLY A 236 7.12 8.02 -22.37
C GLY A 236 6.32 6.76 -22.09
N ALA A 237 5.03 6.76 -22.43
CA ALA A 237 4.17 5.58 -22.31
C ALA A 237 4.71 4.43 -23.17
N GLN A 238 5.03 4.71 -24.45
CA GLN A 238 5.65 3.73 -25.34
C GLN A 238 6.99 3.19 -24.81
N GLY A 239 7.79 4.05 -24.15
CA GLY A 239 9.03 3.62 -23.49
C GLY A 239 8.78 2.62 -22.36
N ILE A 240 7.72 2.80 -21.58
CA ILE A 240 7.30 1.86 -20.54
C ILE A 240 6.82 0.55 -21.18
N ASP A 241 5.99 0.60 -22.22
CA ASP A 241 5.53 -0.61 -22.92
C ASP A 241 6.69 -1.42 -23.52
N ALA A 242 7.64 -0.73 -24.16
CA ALA A 242 8.82 -1.36 -24.75
C ALA A 242 9.65 -2.06 -23.66
N TYR A 243 9.80 -1.42 -22.50
CA TYR A 243 10.49 -2.01 -21.36
C TYR A 243 9.75 -3.24 -20.81
N CYS A 244 8.43 -3.16 -20.61
CA CYS A 244 7.62 -4.29 -20.13
C CYS A 244 7.68 -5.48 -21.10
N ARG A 245 7.50 -5.23 -22.40
CA ARG A 245 7.58 -6.25 -23.44
C ARG A 245 8.94 -6.94 -23.48
N ALA A 246 10.03 -6.17 -23.43
CA ALA A 246 11.39 -6.72 -23.41
C ALA A 246 11.67 -7.59 -22.18
N ASN A 247 10.87 -7.45 -21.13
CA ASN A 247 11.02 -8.12 -19.84
C ASN A 247 9.95 -9.20 -19.60
N GLY A 248 9.09 -9.50 -20.59
CA GLY A 248 8.00 -10.47 -20.45
C GLY A 248 6.98 -10.09 -19.37
N ILE A 249 6.73 -8.79 -19.18
CA ILE A 249 5.76 -8.27 -18.22
C ILE A 249 4.51 -7.81 -18.98
N ASP A 250 3.35 -8.24 -18.49
CA ASP A 250 2.07 -7.86 -19.06
C ASP A 250 1.71 -6.41 -18.67
N THR A 251 1.75 -5.51 -19.66
CA THR A 251 1.14 -4.18 -19.51
C THR A 251 -0.36 -4.33 -19.75
N VAL A 252 -1.14 -4.28 -18.68
CA VAL A 252 -2.59 -4.54 -18.73
C VAL A 252 -3.42 -3.29 -18.96
N ALA A 253 -2.80 -2.10 -18.90
CA ALA A 253 -3.59 -0.87 -18.87
C ALA A 253 -2.88 0.41 -19.29
N ARG A 254 -3.71 1.27 -19.92
CA ARG A 254 -3.46 2.69 -20.13
C ARG A 254 -4.69 3.45 -19.66
N VAL A 255 -4.55 4.20 -18.57
CA VAL A 255 -5.61 5.10 -18.10
C VAL A 255 -5.28 6.49 -18.63
N PRO A 256 -6.20 7.15 -19.36
CA PRO A 256 -5.97 8.52 -19.85
C PRO A 256 -6.02 9.52 -18.69
N PHE A 257 -5.43 10.69 -18.87
CA PHE A 257 -5.62 11.81 -17.98
C PHE A 257 -7.07 12.27 -18.07
N ASP A 258 -7.72 12.36 -16.91
CA ASP A 258 -9.13 12.70 -16.83
C ASP A 258 -9.39 13.60 -15.60
N PRO A 259 -9.89 14.83 -15.77
CA PRO A 259 -10.18 15.73 -14.66
C PRO A 259 -11.30 15.22 -13.74
N SER A 260 -12.07 14.22 -14.18
CA SER A 260 -13.08 13.56 -13.35
C SER A 260 -12.44 12.80 -12.18
N VAL A 261 -11.18 12.36 -12.29
CA VAL A 261 -10.48 11.63 -11.21
C VAL A 261 -10.27 12.53 -9.99
N PRO A 262 -9.60 13.72 -10.09
CA PRO A 262 -9.55 14.67 -8.98
C PRO A 262 -10.93 15.10 -8.48
N GLY A 263 -11.90 15.31 -9.38
CA GLY A 263 -13.26 15.68 -9.01
C GLY A 263 -13.94 14.63 -8.14
N ALA A 264 -13.74 13.35 -8.45
CA ALA A 264 -14.27 12.24 -7.67
C ALA A 264 -13.62 12.16 -6.28
N MET A 265 -12.30 12.36 -6.19
CA MET A 265 -11.59 12.39 -4.88
C MET A 265 -12.10 13.51 -3.98
N VAL A 266 -12.31 14.71 -4.52
CA VAL A 266 -12.90 15.85 -3.77
C VAL A 266 -14.33 15.54 -3.32
N ALA A 267 -15.08 14.80 -4.13
CA ALA A 267 -16.44 14.35 -3.80
C ALA A 267 -16.47 13.13 -2.84
N GLY A 268 -15.32 12.61 -2.42
CA GLY A 268 -15.24 11.41 -1.59
C GLY A 268 -15.72 10.14 -2.29
N ALA A 269 -15.61 10.05 -3.61
CA ALA A 269 -16.16 8.95 -4.41
C ALA A 269 -15.13 8.33 -5.35
N ALA A 270 -15.27 7.02 -5.60
CA ALA A 270 -14.51 6.37 -6.66
C ALA A 270 -14.93 6.95 -8.03
N VAL A 271 -13.97 7.23 -8.94
CA VAL A 271 -14.28 7.82 -10.26
C VAL A 271 -15.29 6.99 -11.05
N THR A 272 -15.21 5.65 -10.92
CA THR A 272 -16.14 4.70 -11.55
C THR A 272 -17.56 4.75 -11.00
N ALA A 273 -17.75 5.26 -9.79
CA ALA A 273 -19.08 5.49 -9.21
C ALA A 273 -19.56 6.93 -9.51
N TYR A 274 -18.64 7.90 -9.43
CA TYR A 274 -18.90 9.33 -9.61
C TYR A 274 -19.24 9.71 -11.05
N ARG A 275 -18.50 9.16 -12.02
CA ARG A 275 -18.65 9.37 -13.47
C ARG A 275 -18.37 8.05 -14.21
N PRO A 276 -19.32 7.11 -14.25
CA PRO A 276 -19.09 5.77 -14.82
C PRO A 276 -18.70 5.77 -16.30
N ASP A 277 -19.14 6.79 -17.04
CA ASP A 277 -18.93 7.03 -18.47
C ASP A 277 -17.66 7.82 -18.80
N ALA A 278 -16.93 8.30 -17.79
CA ALA A 278 -15.69 9.03 -18.00
C ALA A 278 -14.60 8.13 -18.64
N PRO A 279 -13.74 8.67 -19.52
CA PRO A 279 -12.63 7.92 -20.12
C PRO A 279 -11.78 7.14 -19.12
N ALA A 280 -11.45 7.73 -17.96
CA ALA A 280 -10.72 7.02 -16.92
C ALA A 280 -11.51 5.86 -16.31
N SER A 281 -12.81 6.04 -16.07
CA SER A 281 -13.70 4.99 -15.52
C SER A 281 -13.83 3.79 -16.45
N LEU A 282 -13.99 4.04 -17.75
CA LEU A 282 -14.06 2.99 -18.77
C LEU A 282 -12.72 2.25 -18.87
N ALA A 283 -11.60 2.98 -18.88
CA ALA A 283 -10.27 2.39 -18.88
C ALA A 283 -10.07 1.50 -17.63
N LEU A 284 -10.34 2.03 -16.43
CA LEU A 284 -10.23 1.31 -15.15
C LEU A 284 -11.11 0.06 -15.10
N SER A 285 -12.32 0.12 -15.66
CA SER A 285 -13.21 -1.04 -15.79
C SER A 285 -12.60 -2.13 -16.67
N ALA A 286 -11.98 -1.76 -17.78
CA ALA A 286 -11.26 -2.70 -18.64
C ALA A 286 -10.00 -3.28 -17.96
N VAL A 287 -9.25 -2.46 -17.20
CA VAL A 287 -8.11 -2.96 -16.40
C VAL A 287 -8.59 -3.98 -15.39
N TRP A 288 -9.65 -3.67 -14.65
CA TRP A 288 -10.21 -4.53 -13.63
C TRP A 288 -10.59 -5.90 -14.19
N GLN A 289 -11.25 -5.95 -15.35
CA GLN A 289 -11.59 -7.20 -16.02
C GLN A 289 -10.36 -8.07 -16.33
N GLN A 290 -9.27 -7.46 -16.81
CA GLN A 290 -8.03 -8.18 -17.08
C GLN A 290 -7.37 -8.70 -15.79
N VAL A 291 -7.34 -7.87 -14.74
CA VAL A 291 -6.81 -8.25 -13.43
C VAL A 291 -7.59 -9.43 -12.85
N VAL A 292 -8.92 -9.37 -12.89
CA VAL A 292 -9.80 -10.47 -12.44
C VAL A 292 -9.57 -11.72 -13.26
N ALA A 293 -9.40 -11.61 -14.58
CA ALA A 293 -9.10 -12.76 -15.44
C ALA A 293 -7.75 -13.42 -15.07
N VAL A 294 -6.73 -12.64 -14.70
CA VAL A 294 -5.44 -13.17 -14.21
C VAL A 294 -5.62 -13.84 -12.85
N LEU A 295 -6.30 -13.19 -11.90
CA LEU A 295 -6.58 -13.76 -10.57
C LEU A 295 -7.43 -15.04 -10.62
N ALA A 296 -8.33 -15.14 -11.60
CA ALA A 296 -9.23 -16.28 -11.79
C ALA A 296 -8.58 -17.51 -12.42
N LYS A 297 -7.47 -17.36 -13.16
CA LYS A 297 -6.72 -18.51 -13.69
C LYS A 297 -6.22 -19.46 -12.59
N ASP A 298 -6.05 -18.93 -11.38
CA ASP A 298 -5.58 -19.66 -10.20
C ASP A 298 -6.67 -19.90 -9.14
N LEU A 299 -7.96 -19.68 -9.48
CA LEU A 299 -9.10 -19.99 -8.61
C LEU A 299 -9.71 -21.36 -9.02
N PRO A 300 -9.86 -22.33 -8.09
CA PRO A 300 -10.51 -23.59 -8.43
C PRO A 300 -11.97 -23.35 -8.84
N GLY A 301 -12.30 -23.66 -10.10
CA GLY A 301 -13.68 -23.64 -10.63
C GLY A 301 -14.00 -22.58 -11.69
N ALA A 302 -13.03 -21.76 -12.15
CA ALA A 302 -13.26 -20.88 -13.29
C ALA A 302 -13.36 -21.70 -14.59
N ALA A 303 -14.58 -21.95 -15.08
CA ALA A 303 -14.77 -22.49 -16.42
C ALA A 303 -14.10 -21.54 -17.44
N PRO A 304 -13.35 -22.04 -18.43
CA PRO A 304 -12.73 -21.19 -19.43
C PRO A 304 -13.82 -20.42 -20.18
N ALA A 305 -13.69 -19.09 -20.20
CA ALA A 305 -14.54 -18.22 -21.00
C ALA A 305 -14.51 -18.71 -22.47
N ALA A 306 -15.67 -19.04 -23.01
CA ALA A 306 -15.82 -19.50 -24.38
C ALA A 306 -15.22 -18.46 -25.34
N THR A 307 -14.22 -18.88 -26.10
CA THR A 307 -13.66 -18.10 -27.20
C THR A 307 -14.75 -17.87 -28.25
N VAL A 308 -15.20 -16.62 -28.37
CA VAL A 308 -16.01 -16.18 -29.51
C VAL A 308 -15.06 -16.05 -30.70
N GLY A 309 -15.15 -17.00 -31.64
CA GLY A 309 -14.48 -16.91 -32.93
C GLY A 309 -14.20 -18.28 -33.54
N ASP A 310 -15.08 -18.74 -34.41
CA ASP A 310 -14.84 -18.78 -35.86
C ASP A 310 -15.68 -19.91 -36.49
N ALA A 311 -16.94 -19.59 -36.82
CA ALA A 311 -17.81 -20.47 -37.61
C ALA A 311 -18.64 -19.62 -38.57
N ALA A 312 -17.96 -18.93 -39.50
CA ALA A 312 -18.62 -18.29 -40.62
C ALA A 312 -17.70 -18.22 -41.85
N ARG A 313 -17.16 -19.35 -42.30
CA ARG A 313 -16.76 -19.56 -43.70
C ARG A 313 -16.98 -21.02 -44.07
N ASN A 314 -18.09 -21.29 -44.75
CA ASN A 314 -18.12 -22.19 -45.91
C ASN A 314 -19.51 -22.18 -46.53
N ASN A 315 -19.58 -21.57 -47.71
CA ASN A 315 -20.52 -21.85 -48.78
C ASN A 315 -19.85 -21.30 -50.07
N PRO A 316 -20.20 -21.74 -51.29
CA PRO A 316 -20.74 -23.02 -51.75
C PRO A 316 -19.78 -23.70 -52.77
N ASP A 317 -20.04 -24.97 -53.10
CA ASP A 317 -20.01 -25.54 -54.47
C ASP A 317 -20.58 -26.97 -54.42
#